data_AF-T1HTL1-F1
#
_entry.id   AF-T1HTL1-F1
#
_cell.length_a   1.000
_cell.length_b   1.000
_cell.length_c   1.000
_cell.angle_alpha   90.00
_cell.angle_beta   90.00
_cell.angle_gamma   90.00
#
_symmetry.space_group_name_H-M   'P 1'
#
loop_
_entity.id
_entity.type
_entity.pdbx_description
1 polymer ?
#
loop_
_entity_poly.entity_id
_entity_poly.type
_entity_poly.pdbx_seq_one_letter_code
_entity_poly.pdbx_strand_id
1 'polypeptide(L)'
;MAGVRKDGMQFCGASIITEYHVLTAAHCTVNKHNISLEVLVGTNIRWAELEGQRIKVKQIVEHKYNRTNGHENDIAILVLEEKINFNDNVGPVCLTPEFLSDRNEYLTVMGKFHIKNKFKLEQS
;
A
#
# COMPACT_ATOMS: atom_id res chain seq x y z
N MET A 1 1.19 -1.45 -7.80
CA MET A 1 0.41 -0.91 -6.66
C MET A 1 -0.29 -2.06 -5.95
N ALA A 2 -0.33 -2.02 -4.61
CA ALA A 2 -1.06 -2.97 -3.77
C ALA A 2 -2.15 -2.26 -2.95
N GLY A 3 -3.17 -3.00 -2.54
CA GLY A 3 -4.25 -2.50 -1.69
C GLY A 3 -4.39 -3.34 -0.42
N VAL A 4 -4.42 -2.69 0.75
CA VAL A 4 -4.69 -3.37 2.02
C VAL A 4 -6.19 -3.44 2.26
N ARG A 5 -6.70 -4.64 2.50
CA ARG A 5 -8.12 -4.96 2.67
C ARG A 5 -8.43 -5.48 4.06
N LYS A 6 -9.64 -5.20 4.50
CA LYS A 6 -10.30 -5.78 5.67
C LYS A 6 -11.73 -6.12 5.27
N ASP A 7 -12.19 -7.33 5.57
CA ASP A 7 -13.56 -7.79 5.28
C ASP A 7 -13.97 -7.57 3.81
N GLY A 8 -13.05 -7.86 2.88
CA GLY A 8 -13.26 -7.62 1.45
C GLY A 8 -13.21 -6.15 1.01
N MET A 9 -13.00 -5.19 1.90
CA MET A 9 -12.93 -3.77 1.53
C MET A 9 -11.50 -3.24 1.58
N GLN A 10 -11.01 -2.69 0.47
CA GLN A 10 -9.73 -1.97 0.47
C GLN A 10 -9.88 -0.63 1.20
N PHE A 11 -9.05 -0.39 2.21
CA PHE A 11 -9.06 0.83 3.02
C PHE A 11 -7.75 1.62 2.97
N CYS A 12 -6.63 0.99 2.59
CA CYS A 12 -5.33 1.64 2.43
C CYS A 12 -4.63 1.22 1.13
N GLY A 13 -3.63 2.01 0.72
CA GLY A 13 -2.67 1.67 -0.33
C GLY A 13 -1.42 1.00 0.24
N ALA A 14 -0.68 0.33 -0.63
CA ALA A 14 0.61 -0.27 -0.32
C ALA A 14 1.46 -0.40 -1.59
N SER A 15 2.75 -0.67 -1.40
CA SER A 15 3.72 -0.94 -2.46
C SER A 15 4.33 -2.33 -2.27
N ILE A 16 4.42 -3.09 -3.35
CA ILE A 16 5.11 -4.38 -3.33
C ILE A 16 6.61 -4.09 -3.26
N ILE A 17 7.32 -4.69 -2.31
CA ILE A 17 8.78 -4.54 -2.19
C ILE A 17 9.52 -5.87 -2.42
N THR A 18 8.85 -7.00 -2.20
CA THR A 18 9.31 -8.34 -2.60
C THR A 18 8.09 -9.24 -2.88
N GLU A 19 8.30 -10.49 -3.27
CA GLU A 19 7.21 -11.47 -3.44
C GLU A 19 6.45 -11.76 -2.13
N TYR A 20 7.05 -11.55 -0.96
CA TYR A 20 6.44 -11.87 0.35
C TYR A 20 6.18 -10.64 1.22
N HIS A 21 6.50 -9.44 0.74
CA HIS A 21 6.47 -8.23 1.56
C HIS A 21 5.86 -7.06 0.81
N VAL A 22 4.93 -6.38 1.46
CA VAL A 22 4.43 -5.08 1.00
C VAL A 22 4.65 -4.00 2.07
N LEU A 23 5.00 -2.80 1.60
CA LEU A 23 5.20 -1.62 2.40
C LEU A 23 3.91 -0.79 2.46
N THR A 24 3.52 -0.35 3.64
CA THR A 24 2.35 0.52 3.87
C THR A 24 2.63 1.49 5.02
N ALA A 25 1.65 2.30 5.37
CA ALA A 25 1.73 3.22 6.49
C ALA A 25 1.36 2.53 7.81
N ALA A 26 2.02 2.87 8.91
CA ALA A 26 1.74 2.28 10.23
C ALA A 26 0.33 2.63 10.72
N HIS A 27 -0.20 3.82 10.40
CA HIS A 27 -1.58 4.18 10.75
C HIS A 27 -2.62 3.27 10.08
N CYS A 28 -2.28 2.63 8.95
CA CYS A 28 -3.15 1.65 8.30
C CYS A 28 -3.25 0.37 9.14
N THR A 29 -2.23 0.02 9.90
CA THR A 29 -2.11 -1.28 10.58
C THR A 29 -2.25 -1.19 12.10
N VAL A 30 -2.07 0.00 12.68
CA VAL A 30 -2.14 0.20 14.13
C VAL A 30 -3.47 -0.34 14.70
N ASN A 31 -3.36 -1.09 15.80
CA ASN A 31 -4.45 -1.81 16.46
C ASN A 31 -5.13 -2.90 15.59
N LYS A 32 -4.46 -3.41 14.54
CA LYS A 32 -5.00 -4.46 13.65
C LYS A 32 -4.22 -5.78 13.68
N HIS A 33 -3.34 -5.97 14.67
CA HIS A 33 -2.56 -7.21 14.85
C HIS A 33 -3.42 -8.48 14.99
N ASN A 34 -4.64 -8.34 15.53
CA ASN A 34 -5.60 -9.45 15.68
C ASN A 34 -6.70 -9.44 14.61
N ILE A 35 -6.54 -8.66 13.54
CA ILE A 35 -7.51 -8.56 12.45
C ILE A 35 -6.97 -9.29 11.22
N SER A 36 -7.82 -10.10 10.59
CA SER A 36 -7.49 -10.71 9.30
C SER A 36 -7.41 -9.62 8.23
N LEU A 37 -6.19 -9.31 7.80
CA LEU A 37 -5.92 -8.40 6.69
C LEU A 37 -5.52 -9.19 5.45
N GLU A 38 -5.82 -8.61 4.29
CA GLU A 38 -5.42 -9.15 2.99
C GLU A 38 -4.75 -8.06 2.16
N VAL A 39 -3.93 -8.48 1.22
CA VAL A 39 -3.32 -7.63 0.21
C VAL A 39 -3.84 -8.05 -1.16
N LEU A 40 -4.33 -7.05 -1.91
CA LEU A 40 -4.82 -7.21 -3.28
C LEU A 40 -3.87 -6.53 -4.26
N VAL A 41 -3.44 -7.27 -5.28
CA VAL A 41 -2.55 -6.80 -6.35
C VAL A 41 -3.07 -7.21 -7.73
N GLY A 42 -2.60 -6.55 -8.80
CA GLY A 42 -2.92 -6.95 -10.18
C GLY A 42 -4.34 -6.61 -10.65
N THR A 43 -4.98 -5.61 -10.04
CA THR A 43 -6.30 -5.12 -10.49
C THR A 43 -6.41 -3.61 -10.24
N ASN A 44 -7.16 -2.93 -11.10
CA ASN A 44 -7.55 -1.52 -10.95
C ASN A 44 -8.90 -1.35 -10.21
N ILE A 45 -9.66 -2.43 -9.97
CA ILE A 45 -10.97 -2.40 -9.30
C ILE A 45 -10.79 -2.53 -7.78
N ARG A 46 -11.46 -1.68 -7.00
CA ARG A 46 -11.35 -1.65 -5.52
C ARG A 46 -12.05 -2.85 -4.85
N TRP A 47 -13.10 -3.35 -5.50
CA TRP A 47 -13.99 -4.42 -5.02
C TRP A 47 -13.83 -5.70 -5.83
N ALA A 48 -12.65 -5.91 -6.43
CA ALA A 48 -12.41 -7.09 -7.24
C ALA A 48 -12.49 -8.35 -6.37
N GLU A 49 -13.62 -9.04 -6.44
CA GLU A 49 -13.79 -10.39 -5.90
C GLU A 49 -13.24 -11.45 -6.87
N LEU A 50 -13.19 -11.13 -8.17
CA LEU A 50 -12.82 -12.08 -9.23
C LEU A 50 -11.51 -11.77 -9.96
N GLU A 51 -10.91 -10.60 -9.75
CA GLU A 51 -9.67 -10.18 -10.42
C GLU A 51 -8.53 -9.94 -9.43
N GLY A 52 -7.30 -10.19 -9.89
CA GLY A 52 -6.08 -9.97 -9.11
C GLY A 52 -5.74 -11.11 -8.16
N GLN A 53 -4.64 -10.93 -7.42
CA GLN A 53 -4.18 -11.89 -6.42
C GLN A 53 -4.51 -11.36 -5.03
N ARG A 54 -5.17 -12.19 -4.22
CA ARG A 54 -5.48 -11.92 -2.81
C ARG A 54 -4.58 -12.78 -1.95
N ILE A 55 -3.78 -12.14 -1.12
CA ILE A 55 -2.89 -12.86 -0.20
C ILE A 55 -3.15 -12.37 1.22
N LYS A 56 -3.32 -13.32 2.15
CA LYS A 56 -3.47 -13.00 3.57
C LYS A 56 -2.18 -12.45 4.15
N VAL A 57 -2.34 -11.55 5.10
CA VAL A 57 -1.22 -11.03 5.90
C VAL A 57 -0.91 -12.01 7.02
N LYS A 58 0.31 -12.52 7.03
CA LYS A 58 0.84 -13.40 8.07
C LYS A 58 1.26 -12.62 9.31
N GLN A 59 1.90 -11.47 9.10
CA GLN A 59 2.49 -10.67 10.17
C GLN A 59 2.54 -9.19 9.80
N ILE A 60 2.29 -8.34 10.79
CA ILE A 60 2.45 -6.90 10.71
C ILE A 60 3.74 -6.52 11.43
N VAL A 61 4.66 -5.86 10.73
CA VAL A 61 5.90 -5.30 11.29
C VAL A 61 5.82 -3.79 11.20
N GLU A 62 5.41 -3.17 12.30
CA GLU A 62 5.32 -1.71 12.43
C GLU A 62 6.64 -1.13 12.93
N HIS A 63 7.05 0.03 12.40
CA HIS A 63 8.00 0.85 13.12
C HIS A 63 7.36 1.36 14.43
N LYS A 64 8.16 1.86 15.37
CA LYS A 64 7.69 2.57 16.57
C LYS A 64 6.92 3.84 16.18
N TYR A 65 5.68 3.65 15.77
CA TYR A 65 4.76 4.68 15.32
C TYR A 65 4.21 5.44 16.53
N ASN A 66 4.32 6.77 16.49
CA ASN A 66 3.82 7.61 17.56
C ASN A 66 2.71 8.53 17.03
N ARG A 67 1.46 8.16 17.33
CA ARG A 67 0.29 8.93 16.91
C ARG A 67 0.20 10.31 17.59
N THR A 68 0.73 10.47 18.81
CA THR A 68 0.60 11.74 19.56
C THR A 68 1.65 12.78 19.15
N ASN A 69 2.73 12.36 18.49
CA ASN A 69 3.82 13.24 18.03
C ASN A 69 3.79 13.42 16.50
N GLY A 70 2.63 13.69 15.91
CA GLY A 70 2.56 14.11 14.50
C GLY A 70 2.84 13.00 13.47
N HIS A 71 2.53 11.75 13.78
CA HIS A 71 2.73 10.60 12.87
C HIS A 71 4.19 10.29 12.55
N GLU A 72 5.09 10.54 13.50
CA GLU A 72 6.48 10.08 13.38
C GLU A 72 6.54 8.57 13.12
N ASN A 73 7.39 8.19 12.17
CA ASN A 73 7.62 6.82 11.72
C ASN A 73 6.36 6.09 11.24
N ASP A 74 5.55 6.74 10.41
CA ASP A 74 4.35 6.16 9.80
C ASP A 74 4.67 5.15 8.68
N ILE A 75 5.33 4.06 9.04
CA ILE A 75 5.77 3.01 8.12
C ILE A 75 5.61 1.62 8.73
N ALA A 76 5.09 0.69 7.94
CA ALA A 76 4.92 -0.70 8.31
C ALA A 76 5.16 -1.63 7.12
N ILE A 77 5.66 -2.84 7.40
CA ILE A 77 5.81 -3.93 6.45
C ILE A 77 4.77 -5.00 6.81
N LEU A 78 4.04 -5.47 5.80
CA LEU A 78 3.18 -6.63 5.91
C LEU A 78 3.91 -7.83 5.30
N VAL A 79 4.10 -8.88 6.10
CA VAL A 79 4.60 -10.18 5.64
C VAL A 79 3.40 -11.00 5.18
N LEU A 80 3.47 -11.56 3.98
CA LEU A 80 2.39 -12.32 3.36
C LEU A 80 2.48 -13.82 3.68
N GLU A 81 1.34 -14.50 3.74
CA GLU A 81 1.30 -15.97 3.92
C GLU A 81 1.82 -16.74 2.70
N GLU A 82 1.58 -16.20 1.50
CA GLU A 82 1.98 -16.79 0.23
C GLU A 82 2.73 -15.78 -0.64
N LYS A 83 3.45 -16.26 -1.65
CA LYS A 83 4.14 -15.38 -2.60
C LYS A 83 3.15 -14.68 -3.52
N ILE A 84 3.45 -13.43 -3.84
CA ILE A 84 2.87 -12.74 -4.99
C ILE A 84 3.50 -13.33 -6.26
N ASN A 85 2.67 -13.78 -7.21
CA ASN A 85 3.13 -14.21 -8.51
C ASN A 85 3.33 -13.00 -9.41
N PHE A 86 4.58 -12.64 -9.70
CA PHE A 86 4.87 -11.52 -10.58
C PHE A 86 4.51 -11.81 -12.03
N ASN A 87 4.12 -10.75 -12.74
CA ASN A 87 3.80 -10.73 -14.16
C ASN A 87 3.86 -9.29 -14.68
N ASP A 88 3.52 -9.07 -15.95
CA ASP A 88 3.56 -7.75 -16.60
C ASP A 88 2.77 -6.65 -15.87
N ASN A 89 1.78 -7.01 -15.05
CA ASN A 89 0.93 -6.09 -14.30
C ASN A 89 1.20 -6.09 -12.79
N VAL A 90 2.08 -6.97 -12.29
CA VAL A 90 2.35 -7.15 -10.86
C VAL A 90 3.86 -7.30 -10.64
N GLY A 91 4.46 -6.28 -10.06
CA GLY A 91 5.88 -6.28 -9.72
C GLY A 91 6.21 -5.33 -8.57
N PRO A 92 7.44 -5.44 -8.02
CA PRO A 92 7.89 -4.63 -6.91
C PRO A 92 8.27 -3.21 -7.36
N VAL A 93 8.30 -2.29 -6.41
CA VAL A 93 8.97 -0.99 -6.57
C VAL A 93 10.39 -1.05 -6.03
N CYS A 94 11.27 -0.21 -6.55
CA CYS A 94 12.62 -0.05 -6.02
C CYS A 94 12.60 0.83 -4.76
N LEU A 95 13.43 0.49 -3.77
CA LEU A 95 13.72 1.35 -2.62
C LEU A 95 15.09 1.99 -2.85
N THR A 96 15.18 3.31 -2.65
CA THR A 96 16.47 4.01 -2.71
C THR A 96 17.09 4.10 -1.31
N PRO A 97 18.38 3.78 -1.15
CA PRO A 97 19.11 4.04 0.08
C PRO A 97 19.51 5.51 0.23
N GLU A 98 19.39 6.30 -0.83
CA GLU A 98 19.82 7.70 -0.87
C GLU A 98 18.67 8.65 -0.60
N PHE A 99 18.96 9.72 0.13
CA PHE A 99 18.05 10.84 0.25
C PHE A 99 17.95 11.55 -1.09
N LEU A 100 16.77 11.46 -1.71
CA LEU A 100 16.44 12.29 -2.88
C LEU A 100 16.42 13.76 -2.42
N SER A 101 17.47 14.51 -2.76
CA SER A 101 17.61 15.92 -2.38
C SER A 101 17.15 16.88 -3.47
N ASP A 102 16.73 16.35 -4.61
CA ASP A 102 16.50 17.13 -5.80
C ASP A 102 15.16 17.87 -5.73
N ARG A 103 15.27 19.21 -5.79
CA ARG A 103 14.11 20.09 -5.90
C ARG A 103 13.72 20.18 -7.38
N ASN A 104 12.42 20.19 -7.65
CA ASN A 104 11.79 20.27 -8.99
C ASN A 104 11.76 18.97 -9.81
N GLU A 105 11.72 17.80 -9.16
CA GLU A 105 11.40 16.55 -9.86
C GLU A 105 9.89 16.30 -9.96
N TYR A 106 9.49 15.60 -11.03
CA TYR A 106 8.12 15.11 -11.19
C TYR A 106 7.98 13.73 -10.55
N LEU A 107 7.08 13.62 -9.57
CA LEU A 107 6.74 12.36 -8.91
C LEU A 107 5.34 11.90 -9.32
N THR A 108 5.18 10.58 -9.49
CA THR A 108 3.87 9.97 -9.75
C THR A 108 3.36 9.27 -8.51
N VAL A 109 2.14 9.61 -8.08
CA VAL A 109 1.44 8.95 -6.98
C VAL A 109 0.21 8.24 -7.53
N MET A 110 0.03 6.98 -7.14
CA MET A 110 -1.12 6.16 -7.56
C MET A 110 -1.90 5.67 -6.35
N GLY A 111 -3.22 5.56 -6.49
CA GLY A 111 -4.07 4.96 -5.48
C GLY A 111 -5.53 4.85 -5.89
N LYS A 112 -6.27 3.99 -5.19
CA LYS A 112 -7.71 3.78 -5.41
C LYS A 112 -8.51 4.61 -4.41
N PHE A 113 -8.73 5.88 -4.74
CA PHE A 113 -9.45 6.82 -3.88
C PHE A 113 -10.84 7.12 -4.41
N HIS A 114 -11.77 7.43 -3.51
CA HIS A 114 -13.06 7.99 -3.88
C HIS A 114 -12.90 9.51 -4.04
N ILE A 115 -12.90 9.99 -5.27
CA ILE A 115 -12.72 11.41 -5.60
C ILE A 115 -14.05 12.13 -5.35
N LYS A 116 -14.20 12.77 -4.19
CA LYS A 116 -15.41 13.57 -3.86
C LYS A 116 -15.44 14.94 -4.53
N ASN A 117 -14.26 15.48 -4.86
CA ASN A 117 -14.12 16.72 -5.65
C ASN A 117 -13.22 16.40 -6.84
N LYS A 118 -13.79 16.33 -8.05
CA LYS A 118 -12.99 16.29 -9.27
C LYS A 118 -12.13 17.55 -9.28
N PHE A 119 -10.81 17.41 -9.17
CA PHE A 119 -9.90 18.49 -9.52
C PHE A 119 -10.23 18.89 -10.96
N LYS A 120 -10.78 20.09 -11.16
CA LYS A 120 -10.76 20.72 -12.47
C LYS A 120 -9.29 20.98 -12.74
N LEU A 121 -8.69 20.16 -13.61
CA LEU A 121 -7.47 20.53 -14.29
C LEU A 121 -7.84 21.73 -15.16
N GLU A 122 -7.62 22.94 -14.67
CA GLU A 122 -7.53 24.10 -15.54
C GLU A 122 -6.31 23.89 -16.41
N GLN A 123 -6.56 23.54 -17.68
CA GLN A 123 -5.57 23.71 -18.73
C GLN A 123 -5.44 25.21 -18.96
N SER A 124 -4.25 25.75 -18.71
CA SER A 124 -3.80 27.05 -19.22
C SER A 124 -2.54 26.85 -20.03
#